data_AF-K9AP32-F1
#
_entry.id   AF-K9AP32-F1
#
_cell.length_a   1.000
_cell.length_b   1.000
_cell.length_c   1.000
_cell.angle_alpha   90.00
_cell.angle_beta   90.00
_cell.angle_gamma   90.00
#
_symmetry.space_group_name_H-M   'P 1'
#
loop_
_entity.id
_entity.type
_entity.pdbx_description
1 polymer ?
#
loop_
_entity_poly.entity_id
_entity_poly.type
_entity_poly.pdbx_seq_one_letter_code
_entity_poly.pdbx_strand_id
1 'polypeptide(L)'
;MDKLKTNIKSIEIPNCDEELRFRFENLETDEIQTLNINSSDKHIEINLDNLQTHFNYRYFFEINTQDGYQVYSKPKHVFPEFIDEDTGIHYSLIKHNQSDKLLVVFSSSTHNNQFNYFNTLKDYKINKLFITDNNSSSSDTTCAYYIGNGNRKFESQTISIIERVLESLAISKDNVYLFGSSKGGFAALYYVFKYRFGNAILGSPTVYLGKMHKDNERGQNIITYITGKSLEEGTKWLDNVITDEMLNSVHKPKLYYHVGEKEPRYTRHAVHFLKLIDETNLASYELDLGDYSNHSDVIHFFPPYAHEVLKNIESN
;
A
#
# COMPACT_ATOMS: atom_id res chain seq x y z
N MET A 1 -17.39 -13.44 3.08
CA MET A 1 -16.50 -14.11 2.10
C MET A 1 -15.98 -13.02 1.20
N ASP A 2 -14.71 -13.04 0.80
CA ASP A 2 -14.14 -11.90 0.07
C ASP A 2 -14.82 -11.73 -1.29
N LYS A 3 -15.44 -10.56 -1.52
CA LYS A 3 -16.21 -10.30 -2.72
C LYS A 3 -15.45 -9.39 -3.67
N LEU A 4 -15.28 -9.84 -4.91
CA LEU A 4 -14.79 -8.97 -5.98
C LEU A 4 -15.76 -7.79 -6.14
N LYS A 5 -15.20 -6.58 -6.16
CA LYS A 5 -15.95 -5.34 -6.39
C LYS A 5 -16.55 -5.30 -7.79
N THR A 6 -15.83 -5.87 -8.75
CA THR A 6 -16.28 -6.12 -10.12
C THR A 6 -15.75 -7.47 -10.57
N ASN A 7 -16.59 -8.26 -11.22
CA ASN A 7 -16.21 -9.56 -11.76
C ASN A 7 -15.69 -9.43 -13.19
N ILE A 8 -15.97 -8.32 -13.87
CA ILE A 8 -15.55 -8.07 -15.26
C ILE A 8 -14.62 -6.88 -15.30
N LYS A 9 -13.45 -7.08 -15.92
CA LYS A 9 -12.55 -6.00 -16.29
C LYS A 9 -12.67 -5.75 -17.79
N SER A 10 -13.29 -4.63 -18.15
CA SER A 10 -13.34 -4.15 -19.54
C SER A 10 -12.05 -3.41 -19.89
N ILE A 11 -11.45 -3.78 -21.02
CA ILE A 11 -10.20 -3.23 -21.53
C ILE A 11 -10.50 -2.63 -22.89
N GLU A 12 -10.35 -1.31 -23.02
CA GLU A 12 -10.46 -0.63 -24.31
C GLU A 12 -9.38 -1.13 -25.27
N ILE A 13 -9.80 -1.50 -26.48
CA ILE A 13 -8.92 -1.90 -27.55
C ILE A 13 -8.30 -0.61 -28.14
N PRO A 14 -6.96 -0.53 -28.25
CA PRO A 14 -6.30 0.61 -28.88
C PRO A 14 -6.74 0.79 -30.33
N ASN A 15 -6.88 2.05 -30.76
CA ASN A 15 -7.10 2.34 -32.18
C ASN A 15 -5.83 2.04 -32.97
N CYS A 16 -5.91 1.12 -33.92
CA CYS A 16 -4.78 0.59 -34.69
C CYS A 16 -5.29 0.16 -36.07
N ASP A 17 -4.54 0.48 -37.13
CA ASP A 17 -4.91 0.12 -38.51
C ASP A 17 -4.43 -1.30 -38.88
N GLU A 18 -3.47 -1.82 -38.12
CA GLU A 18 -2.92 -3.16 -38.25
C GLU A 18 -3.70 -4.23 -37.44
N GLU A 19 -3.47 -5.50 -37.77
CA GLU A 19 -4.04 -6.63 -37.04
C GLU A 19 -3.49 -6.69 -35.60
N LEU A 20 -4.38 -6.55 -34.62
CA LEU A 20 -4.06 -6.63 -33.20
C LEU A 20 -4.31 -8.02 -32.62
N ARG A 21 -3.43 -8.41 -31.70
CA ARG A 21 -3.58 -9.59 -30.86
C ARG A 21 -3.50 -9.19 -29.40
N PHE A 22 -4.50 -9.58 -28.62
CA PHE A 22 -4.47 -9.48 -27.17
C PHE A 22 -3.66 -10.65 -26.60
N ARG A 23 -2.76 -10.34 -25.68
CA ARG A 23 -1.94 -11.31 -24.99
C ARG A 23 -2.21 -11.23 -23.50
N PHE A 24 -2.50 -12.38 -22.89
CA PHE A 24 -2.83 -12.54 -21.49
C PHE A 24 -1.93 -13.61 -20.89
N GLU A 25 -1.21 -13.28 -19.84
CA GLU A 25 -0.16 -14.14 -19.29
C GLU A 25 -0.41 -14.39 -17.80
N ASN A 26 -0.38 -15.66 -17.40
CA ASN A 26 -0.31 -16.08 -16.02
C ASN A 26 1.16 -16.05 -15.57
N LEU A 27 1.50 -15.17 -14.62
CA LEU A 27 2.87 -14.97 -14.18
C LEU A 27 3.33 -15.97 -13.11
N GLU A 28 2.45 -16.87 -12.64
CA GLU A 28 2.81 -17.97 -11.73
C GLU A 28 3.01 -19.29 -12.46
N THR A 29 2.32 -19.53 -13.58
CA THR A 29 2.41 -20.78 -14.36
C THR A 29 3.15 -20.63 -15.69
N ASP A 30 3.53 -19.40 -16.06
CA ASP A 30 4.06 -19.02 -17.38
C ASP A 30 3.11 -19.37 -18.55
N GLU A 31 1.84 -19.67 -18.28
CA GLU A 31 0.82 -19.93 -19.30
C GLU A 31 0.48 -18.64 -20.04
N ILE A 32 0.45 -18.72 -21.37
CA ILE A 32 0.16 -17.61 -22.26
C ILE A 32 -1.10 -17.93 -23.06
N GLN A 33 -2.06 -17.02 -23.03
CA GLN A 33 -3.26 -17.03 -23.86
C GLN A 33 -3.21 -15.84 -24.82
N THR A 34 -3.61 -16.08 -26.07
CA THR A 34 -3.69 -15.03 -27.09
C THR A 34 -5.04 -15.04 -27.76
N LEU A 35 -5.57 -13.85 -28.06
CA LEU A 35 -6.83 -13.65 -28.75
C LEU A 35 -6.61 -12.65 -29.89
N ASN A 36 -6.86 -13.05 -31.13
CA ASN A 36 -6.88 -12.12 -32.26
C ASN A 36 -8.13 -11.25 -32.17
N ILE A 37 -7.97 -9.97 -32.45
CA ILE A 37 -9.02 -8.96 -32.26
C ILE A 37 -9.73 -8.68 -33.58
N ASN A 38 -11.06 -8.68 -33.58
CA ASN A 38 -11.81 -8.30 -34.76
C ASN A 38 -11.88 -6.77 -34.87
N SER A 39 -11.87 -6.24 -36.09
CA SER A 39 -11.93 -4.80 -36.35
C SER A 39 -13.19 -4.10 -35.82
N SER A 40 -14.25 -4.85 -35.47
CA SER A 40 -15.48 -4.32 -34.87
C SER A 40 -15.43 -4.24 -33.34
N ASP A 41 -14.50 -4.92 -32.69
CA ASP A 41 -14.44 -5.03 -31.24
C ASP A 41 -13.89 -3.73 -30.64
N LYS A 42 -14.59 -3.18 -29.65
CA LYS A 42 -14.15 -1.96 -28.95
C LYS A 42 -13.50 -2.26 -27.60
N HIS A 43 -13.85 -3.39 -27.00
CA HIS A 43 -13.36 -3.79 -25.69
C HIS A 43 -13.10 -5.29 -25.63
N ILE A 44 -12.18 -5.67 -24.74
CA ILE A 44 -11.97 -7.05 -24.30
C ILE A 44 -12.41 -7.16 -22.84
N GLU A 45 -13.13 -8.21 -22.51
CA GLU A 45 -13.56 -8.48 -21.14
C GLU A 45 -12.73 -9.61 -20.54
N ILE A 46 -12.14 -9.35 -19.37
CA ILE A 46 -11.58 -10.41 -18.53
C ILE A 46 -12.57 -10.69 -17.40
N ASN A 47 -13.09 -11.92 -17.36
CA ASN A 47 -13.86 -12.39 -16.21
C ASN A 47 -12.90 -12.82 -15.10
N LEU A 48 -12.86 -12.05 -14.02
CA LEU A 48 -12.01 -12.26 -12.86
C LEU A 48 -12.40 -13.51 -12.06
N ASP A 49 -13.66 -13.96 -12.11
CA ASP A 49 -14.12 -15.18 -11.44
C ASP A 49 -13.50 -16.45 -12.05
N ASN A 50 -13.04 -16.36 -13.31
CA ASN A 50 -12.41 -17.47 -14.02
C ASN A 50 -10.90 -17.54 -13.80
N LEU A 51 -10.30 -16.56 -13.11
CA LEU A 51 -8.88 -16.52 -12.84
C LEU A 51 -8.53 -17.34 -11.59
N GLN A 52 -7.29 -17.84 -11.54
CA GLN A 52 -6.79 -18.44 -10.31
C GLN A 52 -6.64 -17.39 -9.21
N THR A 53 -6.82 -17.81 -7.95
CA THR A 53 -6.92 -16.90 -6.80
C THR A 53 -5.64 -16.10 -6.46
N HIS A 54 -4.54 -16.34 -7.18
CA HIS A 54 -3.32 -15.56 -7.05
C HIS A 54 -3.42 -14.21 -7.76
N PHE A 55 -4.26 -14.09 -8.80
CA PHE A 55 -4.48 -12.88 -9.61
C PHE A 55 -3.23 -12.20 -10.20
N ASN A 56 -2.08 -12.87 -10.16
CA ASN A 56 -0.83 -12.43 -10.76
C ASN A 56 -0.86 -12.72 -12.28
N TYR A 57 -1.53 -11.84 -13.01
CA TYR A 57 -1.64 -11.89 -14.47
C TYR A 57 -1.23 -10.55 -15.06
N ARG A 58 -0.69 -10.57 -16.28
CA ARG A 58 -0.49 -9.35 -17.09
C ARG A 58 -1.09 -9.48 -18.47
N TYR A 59 -1.39 -8.33 -19.06
CA TYR A 59 -1.97 -8.25 -20.39
C TYR A 59 -1.43 -7.07 -21.19
N PHE A 60 -1.41 -7.23 -22.50
CA PHE A 60 -1.04 -6.21 -23.47
C PHE A 60 -1.53 -6.59 -24.86
N PHE A 61 -1.49 -5.61 -25.76
CA PHE A 61 -1.72 -5.79 -27.18
C PHE A 61 -0.38 -5.93 -27.91
N GLU A 62 -0.37 -6.79 -28.92
CA GLU A 62 0.69 -6.96 -29.91
C GLU A 62 0.12 -6.62 -31.30
N ILE A 63 0.95 -6.11 -32.22
CA ILE A 63 0.58 -5.93 -33.63
C ILE A 63 1.30 -6.96 -34.49
N ASN A 64 0.64 -7.40 -35.55
CA ASN A 64 1.25 -8.22 -36.58
C ASN A 64 2.14 -7.35 -37.50
N THR A 65 3.45 -7.61 -37.51
CA THR A 65 4.42 -6.93 -38.38
C THR A 65 5.07 -7.91 -39.36
N GLN A 66 5.90 -7.41 -40.28
CA GLN A 66 6.69 -8.27 -41.16
C GLN A 66 7.64 -9.20 -40.39
N ASP A 67 8.08 -8.79 -39.20
CA ASP A 67 8.95 -9.56 -38.30
C ASP A 67 8.14 -10.37 -37.26
N GLY A 68 6.84 -10.58 -37.51
CA GLY A 68 5.92 -11.26 -36.60
C GLY A 68 5.26 -10.31 -35.58
N TYR A 69 4.69 -10.89 -34.53
CA TYR A 69 3.96 -10.13 -33.52
C TYR A 69 4.90 -9.38 -32.56
N GLN A 70 4.72 -8.06 -32.46
CA GLN A 70 5.53 -7.18 -31.62
C GLN A 70 4.66 -6.48 -30.58
N VAL A 71 5.21 -6.21 -29.39
CA VAL A 71 4.50 -5.52 -28.29
C VAL A 71 4.08 -4.13 -28.76
N TYR A 72 2.77 -3.86 -28.70
CA TYR A 72 2.18 -2.59 -29.11
C TYR A 72 1.85 -1.69 -27.93
N SER A 73 1.25 -2.27 -26.88
CA SER A 73 0.83 -1.52 -25.70
C SER A 73 1.71 -1.85 -24.51
N LYS A 74 1.91 -0.88 -23.61
CA LYS A 74 2.57 -1.10 -22.32
C LYS A 74 1.88 -2.23 -21.54
N PRO A 75 2.62 -3.27 -21.09
CA PRO A 75 2.07 -4.31 -20.22
C PRO A 75 1.41 -3.76 -18.97
N LYS A 76 0.17 -4.18 -18.75
CA LYS A 76 -0.65 -3.86 -17.57
C LYS A 76 -0.88 -5.13 -16.76
N HIS A 77 -0.81 -5.01 -15.45
CA HIS A 77 -1.13 -6.12 -14.55
C HIS A 77 -2.62 -6.11 -14.23
N VAL A 78 -3.19 -7.30 -14.03
CA VAL A 78 -4.51 -7.46 -13.44
C VAL A 78 -4.45 -7.01 -11.99
N PHE A 79 -5.45 -6.23 -11.56
CA PHE A 79 -5.53 -5.70 -10.21
C PHE A 79 -6.95 -5.97 -9.68
N PRO A 80 -7.16 -7.05 -8.90
CA PRO A 80 -8.46 -7.37 -8.37
C PRO A 80 -8.80 -6.45 -7.19
N GLU A 81 -9.93 -5.75 -7.24
CA GLU A 81 -10.43 -5.00 -6.08
C GLU A 81 -11.45 -5.85 -5.34
N PHE A 82 -11.25 -6.04 -4.05
CA PHE A 82 -12.17 -6.70 -3.15
C PHE A 82 -12.83 -5.69 -2.22
N ILE A 83 -14.07 -5.98 -1.82
CA ILE A 83 -14.73 -5.35 -0.70
C ILE A 83 -14.93 -6.44 0.36
N ASP A 84 -14.34 -6.23 1.52
CA ASP A 84 -14.61 -7.08 2.67
C ASP A 84 -16.07 -6.86 3.12
N GLU A 85 -16.89 -7.93 3.11
CA GLU A 85 -18.33 -7.82 3.38
C GLU A 85 -18.64 -7.40 4.82
N ASP A 86 -17.81 -7.82 5.78
CA ASP A 86 -18.03 -7.57 7.21
C ASP A 86 -17.67 -6.13 7.59
N THR A 87 -16.74 -5.53 6.85
CA THR A 87 -16.10 -4.27 7.22
C THR A 87 -16.31 -3.15 6.22
N GLY A 88 -16.61 -3.48 4.97
CA GLY A 88 -16.68 -2.54 3.86
C GLY A 88 -15.31 -2.03 3.39
N ILE A 89 -14.20 -2.55 3.93
CA ILE A 89 -12.86 -2.10 3.55
C ILE A 89 -12.54 -2.57 2.14
N HIS A 90 -12.03 -1.65 1.31
CA HIS A 90 -11.51 -2.02 -0.01
C HIS A 90 -10.05 -2.41 0.10
N TYR A 91 -9.72 -3.56 -0.48
CA TYR A 91 -8.36 -4.06 -0.55
C TYR A 91 -8.10 -4.80 -1.88
N SER A 92 -6.83 -5.07 -2.17
CA SER A 92 -6.42 -5.92 -3.29
C SER A 92 -5.37 -6.90 -2.81
N LEU A 93 -5.49 -8.17 -3.20
CA LEU A 93 -4.54 -9.22 -2.88
C LEU A 93 -3.98 -9.83 -4.16
N ILE A 94 -2.66 -9.75 -4.34
CA ILE A 94 -1.91 -10.40 -5.41
C ILE A 94 -0.95 -11.38 -4.75
N LYS A 95 -1.08 -12.66 -5.07
CA LYS A 95 -0.28 -13.74 -4.45
C LYS A 95 0.84 -14.17 -5.38
N HIS A 96 1.96 -14.54 -4.78
CA HIS A 96 3.09 -15.19 -5.41
C HIS A 96 3.36 -16.48 -4.67
N ASN A 97 3.08 -17.62 -5.30
CA ASN A 97 2.99 -18.91 -4.64
C ASN A 97 4.34 -19.39 -4.06
N GLN A 98 5.44 -18.83 -4.56
CA GLN A 98 6.80 -19.14 -4.10
C GLN A 98 7.32 -18.17 -3.03
N SER A 99 6.57 -17.12 -2.69
CA SER A 99 6.98 -16.11 -1.71
C SER A 99 6.48 -16.45 -0.32
N ASP A 100 7.39 -16.48 0.65
CA ASP A 100 7.10 -16.60 2.08
C ASP A 100 6.96 -15.25 2.79
N LYS A 101 6.99 -14.15 2.01
CA LYS A 101 6.91 -12.76 2.47
C LYS A 101 5.59 -12.12 2.04
N LEU A 102 5.12 -11.16 2.84
CA LEU A 102 3.94 -10.34 2.53
C LEU A 102 4.28 -8.85 2.65
N LEU A 103 4.00 -8.10 1.59
CA LEU A 103 4.02 -6.65 1.59
C LEU A 103 2.60 -6.11 1.81
N VAL A 104 2.37 -5.45 2.94
CA VAL A 104 1.09 -4.80 3.25
C VAL A 104 1.20 -3.32 2.95
N VAL A 105 0.48 -2.83 1.95
CA VAL A 105 0.61 -1.48 1.41
C VAL A 105 -0.55 -0.60 1.90
N PHE A 106 -0.23 0.34 2.76
CA PHE A 106 -1.16 1.38 3.22
C PHE A 106 -1.13 2.56 2.24
N SER A 107 -2.29 2.87 1.66
CA SER A 107 -2.48 4.06 0.83
C SER A 107 -2.24 5.35 1.59
N SER A 108 -1.52 6.25 0.93
CA SER A 108 -1.30 7.64 1.35
C SER A 108 -2.40 8.58 0.85
N SER A 109 -3.29 8.10 -0.04
CA SER A 109 -4.33 8.93 -0.64
C SER A 109 -5.31 9.43 0.42
N THR A 110 -5.57 10.73 0.41
CA THR A 110 -6.64 11.38 1.18
C THR A 110 -7.86 11.66 0.31
N HIS A 111 -7.87 11.24 -0.96
CA HIS A 111 -8.98 11.49 -1.88
C HIS A 111 -9.28 10.22 -2.69
N ASN A 112 -10.57 9.87 -2.82
CA ASN A 112 -11.06 8.77 -3.65
C ASN A 112 -10.56 7.35 -3.30
N ASN A 113 -9.97 7.14 -2.12
CA ASN A 113 -9.55 5.81 -1.62
C ASN A 113 -8.72 5.01 -2.65
N GLN A 114 -7.79 5.68 -3.32
CA GLN A 114 -6.97 5.04 -4.36
C GLN A 114 -5.86 4.19 -3.76
N PHE A 115 -5.57 3.06 -4.39
CA PHE A 115 -4.38 2.27 -4.08
C PHE A 115 -3.12 3.02 -4.55
N ASN A 116 -2.09 3.06 -3.71
CA ASN A 116 -0.80 3.65 -4.08
C ASN A 116 0.25 2.58 -4.36
N TYR A 117 1.31 2.97 -5.06
CA TYR A 117 2.50 2.15 -5.33
C TYR A 117 2.29 0.88 -6.15
N PHE A 118 1.10 0.61 -6.69
CA PHE A 118 0.90 -0.58 -7.53
C PHE A 118 1.93 -0.67 -8.67
N ASN A 119 2.14 0.43 -9.41
CA ASN A 119 3.13 0.45 -10.49
C ASN A 119 4.58 0.28 -10.01
N THR A 120 4.91 0.72 -8.81
CA THR A 120 6.23 0.55 -8.18
C THR A 120 6.45 -0.90 -7.78
N LEU A 121 5.39 -1.57 -7.31
CA LEU A 121 5.50 -2.84 -6.61
C LEU A 121 5.18 -4.05 -7.50
N LYS A 122 4.42 -3.87 -8.58
CA LYS A 122 3.82 -4.94 -9.39
C LYS A 122 4.78 -6.03 -9.89
N ASP A 123 6.03 -5.69 -10.16
CA ASP A 123 6.99 -6.61 -10.80
C ASP A 123 7.81 -7.44 -9.79
N TYR A 124 7.67 -7.17 -8.48
CA TYR A 124 8.30 -7.98 -7.44
C TYR A 124 7.50 -9.24 -7.14
N LYS A 125 8.15 -10.39 -7.06
CA LYS A 125 7.60 -11.71 -6.75
C LYS A 125 7.39 -11.92 -5.25
N ILE A 126 6.73 -10.95 -4.60
CA ILE A 126 6.37 -10.98 -3.18
C ILE A 126 4.86 -10.88 -3.08
N ASN A 127 4.19 -11.59 -2.16
CA ASN A 127 2.75 -11.41 -1.93
C ASN A 127 2.45 -9.94 -1.58
N LYS A 128 1.37 -9.38 -2.12
CA LYS A 128 1.01 -7.96 -1.90
C LYS A 128 -0.43 -7.83 -1.48
N LEU A 129 -0.64 -7.19 -0.34
CA LEU A 129 -1.95 -6.78 0.15
C LEU A 129 -2.02 -5.26 0.16
N PHE A 130 -2.77 -4.67 -0.76
CA PHE A 130 -3.02 -3.23 -0.79
C PHE A 130 -4.30 -2.91 -0.01
N ILE A 131 -4.27 -1.93 0.90
CA ILE A 131 -5.43 -1.56 1.73
C ILE A 131 -5.69 -0.06 1.63
N THR A 132 -6.95 0.32 1.42
CA THR A 132 -7.37 1.72 1.37
C THR A 132 -7.92 2.19 2.72
N ASP A 133 -7.87 3.50 2.95
CA ASP A 133 -8.45 4.14 4.12
C ASP A 133 -9.81 4.74 3.75
N ASN A 134 -10.83 3.90 3.58
CA ASN A 134 -12.17 4.33 3.19
C ASN A 134 -13.07 4.71 4.37
N ASN A 135 -12.51 4.88 5.56
CA ASN A 135 -13.22 5.22 6.80
C ASN A 135 -13.25 6.72 7.04
N SER A 136 -13.81 7.49 6.10
CA SER A 136 -13.92 8.94 6.23
C SER A 136 -15.39 9.39 6.22
N SER A 137 -15.77 10.35 7.07
CA SER A 137 -17.10 10.96 7.00
C SER A 137 -17.17 11.94 5.81
N SER A 138 -18.12 11.74 4.90
CA SER A 138 -18.23 12.49 3.64
C SER A 138 -18.46 13.99 3.79
N SER A 139 -18.68 14.51 5.00
CA SER A 139 -18.89 15.95 5.27
C SER A 139 -17.66 16.68 5.84
N ASP A 140 -16.84 16.04 6.69
CA ASP A 140 -15.90 16.81 7.56
C ASP A 140 -14.46 16.27 7.59
N THR A 141 -14.23 15.02 7.17
CA THR A 141 -12.90 14.39 7.17
C THR A 141 -12.71 13.52 5.94
N THR A 142 -11.47 13.40 5.47
CA THR A 142 -11.16 12.67 4.22
C THR A 142 -10.21 11.48 4.46
N CYS A 143 -9.86 11.22 5.72
CA CYS A 143 -8.96 10.15 6.13
C CYS A 143 -9.08 9.86 7.63
N ALA A 144 -8.88 8.61 8.03
CA ALA A 144 -8.88 8.18 9.43
C ALA A 144 -7.58 7.49 9.86
N TYR A 145 -6.53 7.58 9.03
CA TYR A 145 -5.18 7.09 9.33
C TYR A 145 -5.16 5.61 9.75
N TYR A 146 -6.08 4.81 9.22
CA TYR A 146 -6.21 3.39 9.55
C TYR A 146 -6.50 3.11 11.03
N ILE A 147 -6.98 4.12 11.77
CA ILE A 147 -7.41 3.99 13.17
C ILE A 147 -8.96 3.98 13.24
N GLY A 148 -9.62 4.85 12.48
CA GLY A 148 -11.09 4.95 12.44
C GLY A 148 -11.65 5.99 13.39
N ASN A 149 -12.96 5.92 13.66
CA ASN A 149 -13.76 6.97 14.30
C ASN A 149 -13.82 6.91 15.84
N GLY A 150 -12.66 6.79 16.52
CA GLY A 150 -12.56 6.78 17.98
C GLY A 150 -12.92 5.46 18.67
N ASN A 151 -13.77 4.63 18.07
CA ASN A 151 -14.15 3.31 18.61
C ASN A 151 -13.21 2.16 18.18
N ARG A 152 -12.17 2.45 17.39
CA ARG A 152 -11.16 1.46 16.90
C ARG A 152 -11.72 0.33 16.04
N LYS A 153 -12.95 0.47 15.54
CA LYS A 153 -13.55 -0.52 14.67
C LYS A 153 -12.75 -0.65 13.37
N PHE A 154 -12.42 0.47 12.71
CA PHE A 154 -11.66 0.43 11.47
C PHE A 154 -10.28 -0.20 11.64
N GLU A 155 -9.60 0.13 12.74
CA GLU A 155 -8.33 -0.47 13.12
C GLU A 155 -8.45 -2.00 13.25
N SER A 156 -9.43 -2.46 14.04
CA SER A 156 -9.72 -3.89 14.27
C SER A 156 -10.08 -4.63 12.97
N GLN A 157 -10.78 -3.95 12.08
CA GLN A 157 -11.18 -4.48 10.77
C GLN A 157 -9.98 -4.60 9.82
N THR A 158 -9.13 -3.58 9.78
CA THR A 158 -7.91 -3.55 8.97
C THR A 158 -6.96 -4.66 9.41
N ILE A 159 -6.70 -4.82 10.72
CA ILE A 159 -5.84 -5.90 11.21
C ILE A 159 -6.44 -7.28 10.95
N SER A 160 -7.77 -7.44 11.07
CA SER A 160 -8.44 -8.72 10.77
C SER A 160 -8.21 -9.15 9.31
N ILE A 161 -8.27 -8.22 8.35
CA ILE A 161 -7.96 -8.53 6.94
C ILE A 161 -6.50 -9.00 6.81
N ILE A 162 -5.55 -8.28 7.43
CA ILE A 162 -4.14 -8.66 7.38
C ILE A 162 -3.92 -10.05 7.99
N GLU A 163 -4.49 -10.34 9.15
CA GLU A 163 -4.35 -11.62 9.85
C GLU A 163 -4.96 -12.79 9.07
N ARG A 164 -6.12 -12.61 8.44
CA ARG A 164 -6.70 -13.64 7.56
C ARG A 164 -5.83 -13.91 6.33
N VAL A 165 -5.24 -12.86 5.75
CA VAL A 165 -4.30 -13.03 4.63
C VAL A 165 -3.06 -13.81 5.08
N LEU A 166 -2.50 -13.47 6.24
CA LEU A 166 -1.37 -14.20 6.81
C LEU A 166 -1.68 -15.67 7.05
N GLU A 167 -2.85 -15.98 7.63
CA GLU A 167 -3.31 -17.34 7.84
C GLU A 167 -3.44 -18.09 6.51
N SER A 168 -4.07 -17.46 5.50
CA SER A 168 -4.27 -18.07 4.18
C SER A 168 -2.97 -18.35 3.42
N LEU A 169 -1.92 -17.57 3.69
CA LEU A 169 -0.60 -17.71 3.06
C LEU A 169 0.38 -18.50 3.93
N ALA A 170 0.01 -18.86 5.17
CA ALA A 170 0.89 -19.44 6.18
C ALA A 170 2.17 -18.62 6.43
N ILE A 171 2.05 -17.28 6.45
CA ILE A 171 3.18 -16.34 6.63
C ILE A 171 3.25 -15.83 8.07
N SER A 172 4.44 -15.88 8.68
CA SER A 172 4.69 -15.28 10.00
C SER A 172 4.72 -13.75 9.92
N LYS A 173 4.30 -13.07 11.00
CA LYS A 173 4.41 -11.60 11.14
C LYS A 173 5.84 -11.09 10.95
N ASP A 174 6.86 -11.90 11.25
CA ASP A 174 8.28 -11.55 11.06
C ASP A 174 8.66 -11.38 9.57
N ASN A 175 7.96 -12.08 8.67
CA ASN A 175 8.14 -11.99 7.20
C ASN A 175 7.20 -10.96 6.55
N VAL A 176 6.59 -10.10 7.36
CA VAL A 176 5.71 -9.03 6.87
C VAL A 176 6.48 -7.72 6.78
N TYR A 177 6.29 -7.03 5.66
CA TYR A 177 6.79 -5.70 5.39
C TYR A 177 5.60 -4.75 5.25
N LEU A 178 5.40 -3.88 6.22
CA LEU A 178 4.41 -2.82 6.13
C LEU A 178 4.96 -1.68 5.28
N PHE A 179 4.18 -1.14 4.34
CA PHE A 179 4.66 -0.20 3.34
C PHE A 179 3.76 1.01 3.23
N GLY A 180 4.35 2.21 3.19
CA GLY A 180 3.61 3.42 2.85
C GLY A 180 4.42 4.71 3.05
N SER A 181 3.92 5.82 2.51
CA SER A 181 4.48 7.14 2.76
C SER A 181 3.52 8.05 3.52
N SER A 182 3.99 9.15 4.09
CA SER A 182 3.13 10.21 4.67
C SER A 182 2.07 9.65 5.65
N LYS A 183 0.80 9.56 5.22
CA LYS A 183 -0.31 8.92 5.96
C LYS A 183 -0.18 7.40 6.03
N GLY A 184 0.13 6.74 4.90
CA GLY A 184 0.39 5.30 4.88
C GLY A 184 1.63 4.93 5.68
N GLY A 185 2.63 5.82 5.73
CA GLY A 185 3.81 5.67 6.57
C GLY A 185 3.50 5.77 8.07
N PHE A 186 2.59 6.67 8.48
CA PHE A 186 2.03 6.67 9.83
C PHE A 186 1.37 5.32 10.16
N ALA A 187 0.52 4.82 9.26
CA ALA A 187 -0.17 3.55 9.49
C ALA A 187 0.81 2.37 9.58
N ALA A 188 1.80 2.30 8.70
CA ALA A 188 2.86 1.30 8.76
C ALA A 188 3.62 1.34 10.09
N LEU A 189 4.00 2.54 10.58
CA LEU A 189 4.64 2.68 11.90
C LEU A 189 3.72 2.26 13.05
N TYR A 190 2.46 2.71 13.05
CA TYR A 190 1.54 2.36 14.11
C TYR A 190 1.30 0.85 14.18
N TYR A 191 1.07 0.22 13.04
CA TYR A 191 0.79 -1.21 12.98
C TYR A 191 2.03 -2.06 13.25
N VAL A 192 3.23 -1.66 12.82
CA VAL A 192 4.45 -2.46 13.03
C VAL A 192 4.72 -2.66 14.51
N PHE A 193 4.56 -1.61 15.33
CA PHE A 193 4.77 -1.69 16.77
C PHE A 193 3.59 -2.35 17.48
N LYS A 194 2.37 -1.86 17.24
CA LYS A 194 1.17 -2.32 17.95
C LYS A 194 0.88 -3.80 17.73
N TYR A 195 1.00 -4.25 16.48
CA TYR A 195 0.64 -5.61 16.08
C TYR A 195 1.85 -6.51 15.85
N ARG A 196 3.05 -6.03 16.17
CA ARG A 196 4.31 -6.78 16.20
C ARG A 196 4.66 -7.40 14.84
N PHE A 197 4.60 -6.59 13.79
CA PHE A 197 5.08 -7.02 12.46
C PHE A 197 6.60 -6.85 12.38
N GLY A 198 7.27 -7.70 11.59
CA GLY A 198 8.73 -7.75 11.55
C GLY A 198 9.36 -6.50 10.95
N ASN A 199 8.74 -5.89 9.94
CA ASN A 199 9.39 -4.88 9.13
C ASN A 199 8.44 -3.75 8.69
N ALA A 200 9.01 -2.58 8.44
CA ALA A 200 8.31 -1.49 7.76
C ALA A 200 9.21 -0.75 6.76
N ILE A 201 8.68 -0.40 5.59
CA ILE A 201 9.32 0.41 4.54
C ILE A 201 8.55 1.72 4.43
N LEU A 202 9.21 2.82 4.79
CA LEU A 202 8.58 4.07 5.17
C LEU A 202 9.10 5.22 4.31
N GLY A 203 8.19 5.97 3.68
CA GLY A 203 8.51 7.21 2.96
C GLY A 203 8.00 8.45 3.70
N SER A 204 8.88 9.29 4.22
CA SER A 204 8.54 10.53 4.94
C SER A 204 7.32 10.39 5.88
N PRO A 205 7.30 9.37 6.77
CA PRO A 205 6.12 9.08 7.57
C PRO A 205 5.85 10.23 8.54
N THR A 206 4.57 10.45 8.85
CA THR A 206 4.18 11.37 9.92
C THR A 206 4.21 10.60 11.24
N VAL A 207 5.05 10.99 12.21
CA VAL A 207 5.12 10.31 13.52
C VAL A 207 4.23 11.00 14.56
N TYR A 208 4.31 12.33 14.64
CA TYR A 208 3.59 13.16 15.63
C TYR A 208 2.37 13.79 14.95
N LEU A 209 1.26 13.06 14.91
CA LEU A 209 0.13 13.39 14.03
C LEU A 209 -0.71 14.58 14.55
N GLY A 210 -0.84 14.72 15.87
CA GLY A 210 -1.68 15.74 16.51
C GLY A 210 -1.19 17.14 16.21
N LYS A 211 0.08 17.45 16.52
CA LYS A 211 0.71 18.74 16.21
C LYS A 211 0.68 19.10 14.74
N MET A 212 0.69 18.10 13.84
CA MET A 212 0.66 18.34 12.40
C MET A 212 -0.70 18.88 11.91
N HIS A 213 -1.79 18.52 12.59
CA HIS A 213 -3.15 18.82 12.14
C HIS A 213 -3.88 19.87 12.99
N LYS A 214 -3.44 20.14 14.22
CA LYS A 214 -4.20 20.97 15.17
C LYS A 214 -4.41 22.44 14.74
N ASP A 215 -3.59 22.97 13.84
CA ASP A 215 -3.55 24.41 13.54
C ASP A 215 -4.58 24.85 12.47
N ASN A 216 -5.36 23.93 11.89
CA ASN A 216 -6.44 24.27 10.95
C ASN A 216 -7.71 23.43 11.21
N GLU A 217 -8.87 23.97 10.86
CA GLU A 217 -10.20 23.36 11.12
C GLU A 217 -10.32 21.93 10.57
N ARG A 218 -9.90 21.70 9.33
CA ARG A 218 -9.90 20.35 8.73
C ARG A 218 -9.09 19.36 9.57
N GLY A 219 -7.90 19.78 10.00
CA GLY A 219 -7.04 18.94 10.83
C GLY A 219 -7.59 18.71 12.24
N GLN A 220 -8.25 19.71 12.83
CA GLN A 220 -8.96 19.55 14.11
C GLN A 220 -10.10 18.52 13.99
N ASN A 221 -10.87 18.56 12.89
CA ASN A 221 -11.91 17.56 12.61
C ASN A 221 -11.32 16.16 12.42
N ILE A 222 -10.18 16.03 11.75
CA ILE A 222 -9.47 14.75 11.62
C ILE A 222 -9.07 14.23 13.00
N ILE A 223 -8.51 15.06 13.86
CA ILE A 223 -8.09 14.66 15.22
C ILE A 223 -9.30 14.17 16.02
N THR A 224 -10.35 14.98 16.13
CA THR A 224 -11.53 14.63 16.95
C THR A 224 -12.26 13.42 16.40
N TYR A 225 -12.33 13.26 15.07
CA TYR A 225 -12.89 12.08 14.43
C TYR A 225 -12.08 10.83 14.77
N ILE A 226 -10.75 10.87 14.57
CA ILE A 226 -9.88 9.70 14.78
C ILE A 226 -9.94 9.23 16.24
N THR A 227 -9.91 10.18 17.16
CA THR A 227 -9.76 9.85 18.58
C THR A 227 -11.09 9.70 19.30
N GLY A 228 -12.17 10.31 18.80
CA GLY A 228 -13.43 10.44 19.55
C GLY A 228 -13.27 11.26 20.84
N LYS A 229 -12.24 12.12 20.91
CA LYS A 229 -11.86 12.90 22.11
C LYS A 229 -11.97 14.39 21.84
N SER A 230 -11.81 15.21 22.89
CA SER A 230 -11.58 16.64 22.73
C SER A 230 -10.32 16.89 21.88
N LEU A 231 -10.23 18.06 21.24
CA LEU A 231 -9.09 18.41 20.40
C LEU A 231 -7.76 18.33 21.16
N GLU A 232 -7.74 18.81 22.41
CA GLU A 232 -6.54 18.80 23.26
C GLU A 232 -6.09 17.37 23.58
N GLU A 233 -7.01 16.54 24.09
CA GLU A 233 -6.72 15.15 24.42
C GLU A 233 -6.35 14.33 23.18
N GLY A 234 -7.07 14.53 22.09
CA GLY A 234 -6.82 13.86 20.81
C GLY A 234 -5.48 14.24 20.22
N THR A 235 -5.10 15.51 20.28
CA THR A 235 -3.77 16.00 19.84
C THR A 235 -2.67 15.32 20.63
N LYS A 236 -2.78 15.30 21.96
CA LYS A 236 -1.78 14.66 22.83
C LYS A 236 -1.68 13.16 22.56
N TRP A 237 -2.82 12.49 22.40
CA TRP A 237 -2.85 11.06 22.11
C TRP A 237 -2.21 10.75 20.75
N LEU A 238 -2.54 11.50 19.70
CA LEU A 238 -2.01 11.31 18.35
C LEU A 238 -0.53 11.66 18.19
N ASP A 239 0.01 12.53 19.04
CA ASP A 239 1.46 12.77 19.08
C ASP A 239 2.20 11.60 19.72
N ASN A 240 1.62 10.94 20.72
CA ASN A 240 2.33 9.92 21.49
C ASN A 240 2.06 8.49 21.02
N VAL A 241 0.98 8.24 20.27
CA VAL A 241 0.53 6.87 19.99
C VAL A 241 1.61 5.96 19.41
N ILE A 242 2.38 6.38 18.40
CA ILE A 242 3.42 5.53 17.81
C ILE A 242 4.53 5.24 18.83
N THR A 243 4.97 6.26 19.57
CA THR A 243 6.02 6.10 20.57
C THR A 243 5.56 5.27 21.77
N ASP A 244 4.30 5.41 22.17
CA ASP A 244 3.70 4.63 23.26
C ASP A 244 3.59 3.15 22.86
N GLU A 245 3.14 2.84 21.64
CA GLU A 245 3.08 1.46 21.15
C GLU A 245 4.49 0.85 21.04
N MET A 246 5.50 1.63 20.62
CA MET A 246 6.90 1.18 20.61
C MET A 246 7.41 0.90 22.02
N LEU A 247 7.26 1.83 22.96
CA LEU A 247 7.76 1.73 24.33
C LEU A 247 7.09 0.60 25.14
N ASN A 248 5.85 0.25 24.79
CA ASN A 248 5.11 -0.83 25.43
C ASN A 248 5.30 -2.19 24.74
N SER A 249 6.07 -2.25 23.64
CA SER A 249 6.31 -3.49 22.91
C SER A 249 7.65 -4.12 23.27
N VAL A 250 7.67 -5.45 23.32
CA VAL A 250 8.92 -6.25 23.41
C VAL A 250 9.43 -6.67 22.03
N HIS A 251 8.67 -6.38 20.98
CA HIS A 251 9.00 -6.71 19.59
C HIS A 251 9.91 -5.63 19.00
N LYS A 252 10.96 -6.05 18.28
CA LYS A 252 11.96 -5.14 17.70
C LYS A 252 11.94 -5.21 16.17
N PRO A 253 11.09 -4.39 15.51
CA PRO A 253 11.02 -4.42 14.06
C PRO A 253 12.25 -3.78 13.39
N LYS A 254 12.45 -4.10 12.12
CA LYS A 254 13.40 -3.41 11.24
C LYS A 254 12.68 -2.37 10.39
N LEU A 255 13.16 -1.13 10.42
CA LEU A 255 12.58 0.00 9.69
C LEU A 255 13.49 0.41 8.52
N TYR A 256 12.98 0.44 7.31
CA TYR A 256 13.63 1.05 6.14
C TYR A 256 13.04 2.44 5.96
N TYR A 257 13.77 3.47 6.39
CA TYR A 257 13.24 4.81 6.60
C TYR A 257 13.81 5.79 5.58
N HIS A 258 12.98 6.25 4.65
CA HIS A 258 13.32 7.32 3.71
C HIS A 258 12.71 8.65 4.13
N VAL A 259 13.45 9.74 4.03
CA VAL A 259 12.93 11.11 4.27
C VAL A 259 13.79 12.14 3.55
N GLY A 260 13.20 13.27 3.15
CA GLY A 260 13.94 14.36 2.53
C GLY A 260 14.82 15.08 3.55
N GLU A 261 16.12 15.18 3.30
CA GLU A 261 17.07 15.83 4.22
C GLU A 261 16.67 17.28 4.56
N LYS A 262 16.08 17.97 3.58
CA LYS A 262 15.72 19.39 3.69
C LYS A 262 14.22 19.59 3.99
N GLU A 263 13.44 18.52 4.12
CA GLU A 263 12.01 18.66 4.38
C GLU A 263 11.70 18.84 5.88
N PRO A 264 10.63 19.58 6.25
CA PRO A 264 10.28 19.78 7.66
C PRO A 264 10.06 18.50 8.47
N ARG A 265 9.65 17.40 7.82
CA ARG A 265 9.43 16.12 8.49
C ARG A 265 10.71 15.46 8.97
N TYR A 266 11.86 15.73 8.36
CA TYR A 266 13.13 15.20 8.84
C TYR A 266 13.40 15.72 10.26
N THR A 267 13.42 17.03 10.44
CA THR A 267 13.69 17.63 11.75
C THR A 267 12.53 17.47 12.73
N ARG A 268 11.27 17.53 12.27
CA ARG A 268 10.09 17.51 13.16
C ARG A 268 9.65 16.11 13.57
N HIS A 269 9.97 15.08 12.77
CA HIS A 269 9.56 13.70 13.04
C HIS A 269 10.75 12.76 13.12
N ALA A 270 11.50 12.61 12.02
CA ALA A 270 12.52 11.57 11.90
C ALA A 270 13.61 11.71 12.98
N VAL A 271 14.21 12.90 13.13
CA VAL A 271 15.29 13.11 14.11
C VAL A 271 14.89 12.72 15.53
N HIS A 272 13.71 13.12 15.98
CA HIS A 272 13.24 12.80 17.34
C HIS A 272 12.88 11.33 17.50
N PHE A 273 12.22 10.74 16.50
CA PHE A 273 11.79 9.36 16.54
C PHE A 273 12.98 8.38 16.47
N LEU A 274 13.91 8.60 15.54
CA LEU A 274 15.10 7.77 15.39
C LEU A 274 16.03 7.89 16.60
N LYS A 275 16.17 9.08 17.17
CA LYS A 275 16.89 9.26 18.45
C LYS A 275 16.27 8.42 19.58
N LEU A 276 14.94 8.36 19.66
CA LEU A 276 14.27 7.52 20.66
C LEU A 276 14.55 6.03 20.42
N ILE A 277 14.64 5.60 19.15
CA ILE A 277 15.06 4.24 18.81
C ILE A 277 16.49 3.98 19.31
N ASP A 278 17.44 4.90 19.05
CA ASP A 278 18.83 4.78 19.51
C ASP A 278 18.93 4.67 21.04
N GLU A 279 18.15 5.49 21.76
CA GLU A 279 18.17 5.53 23.23
C GLU A 279 17.53 4.28 23.88
N THR A 280 16.54 3.67 23.22
CA THR A 280 15.75 2.57 23.78
C THR A 280 16.12 1.20 23.23
N ASN A 281 16.73 1.14 22.05
CA ASN A 281 17.03 -0.08 21.29
C ASN A 281 15.80 -0.98 21.09
N LEU A 282 14.63 -0.38 20.88
CA LEU A 282 13.34 -1.07 20.67
C LEU A 282 12.99 -1.31 19.20
N ALA A 283 13.82 -0.83 18.28
CA ALA A 283 13.76 -1.13 16.85
C ALA A 283 15.17 -1.02 16.26
N SER A 284 15.34 -1.46 15.02
CA SER A 284 16.51 -1.13 14.19
C SER A 284 16.05 -0.36 12.96
N TYR A 285 16.91 0.48 12.38
CA TYR A 285 16.57 1.19 11.17
C TYR A 285 17.74 1.34 10.18
N GLU A 286 17.39 1.41 8.90
CA GLU A 286 18.22 1.94 7.82
C GLU A 286 17.63 3.29 7.43
N LEU A 287 18.46 4.35 7.44
CA LEU A 287 18.04 5.70 7.09
C LEU A 287 18.59 6.07 5.70
N ASP A 288 17.67 6.42 4.80
CA ASP A 288 17.97 7.03 3.52
C ASP A 288 17.51 8.50 3.53
N LEU A 289 18.45 9.39 3.20
CA LEU A 289 18.22 10.83 3.15
C LEU A 289 18.18 11.28 1.69
N GLY A 290 16.98 11.61 1.21
CA GLY A 290 16.80 12.13 -0.14
C GLY A 290 17.11 13.62 -0.25
N ASP A 291 17.69 14.04 -1.36
CA ASP A 291 17.96 15.46 -1.64
C ASP A 291 16.71 16.19 -2.15
N TYR A 292 15.75 16.45 -1.24
CA TYR A 292 14.57 17.26 -1.51
C TYR A 292 14.07 17.99 -0.26
N SER A 293 13.36 19.09 -0.48
CA SER A 293 12.85 19.97 0.57
C SER A 293 11.32 19.99 0.69
N ASN A 294 10.58 19.72 -0.39
CA ASN A 294 9.13 19.74 -0.34
C ASN A 294 8.60 18.35 -0.06
N HIS A 295 7.60 18.26 0.84
CA HIS A 295 6.99 16.98 1.14
C HIS A 295 6.34 16.31 -0.08
N SER A 296 5.82 17.11 -1.02
CA SER A 296 5.26 16.59 -2.27
C SER A 296 6.25 15.76 -3.07
N ASP A 297 7.55 16.02 -2.92
CA ASP A 297 8.59 15.40 -3.73
C ASP A 297 8.86 13.95 -3.29
N VAL A 298 8.39 13.52 -2.11
CA VAL A 298 8.49 12.13 -1.64
C VAL A 298 8.00 11.11 -2.68
N ILE A 299 7.01 11.48 -3.50
CA ILE A 299 6.46 10.61 -4.56
C ILE A 299 7.48 10.29 -5.67
N HIS A 300 8.53 11.08 -5.79
CA HIS A 300 9.60 10.91 -6.78
C HIS A 300 10.83 10.20 -6.19
N PHE A 301 11.11 10.38 -4.90
CA PHE A 301 12.32 9.86 -4.25
C PHE A 301 12.10 8.55 -3.47
N PHE A 302 10.92 8.36 -2.87
CA PHE A 302 10.63 7.14 -2.14
C PHE A 302 10.52 5.89 -3.03
N PRO A 303 9.88 5.92 -4.22
CA PRO A 303 9.80 4.73 -5.05
C PRO A 303 11.17 4.18 -5.48
N PRO A 304 12.16 4.98 -5.95
CA PRO A 304 13.51 4.50 -6.19
C PRO A 304 14.16 3.80 -4.99
N TYR A 305 14.13 4.41 -3.80
CA TYR A 305 14.66 3.78 -2.59
C TYR A 305 13.92 2.47 -2.24
N ALA A 306 12.59 2.49 -2.32
CA ALA A 306 11.79 1.29 -2.11
C ALA A 306 12.19 0.15 -3.07
N HIS A 307 12.57 0.47 -4.31
CA HIS A 307 13.07 -0.55 -5.24
C HIS A 307 14.38 -1.19 -4.75
N GLU A 308 15.31 -0.41 -4.20
CA GLU A 308 16.57 -0.93 -3.67
C GLU A 308 16.33 -1.88 -2.49
N VAL A 309 15.46 -1.49 -1.56
CA VAL A 309 15.06 -2.30 -0.42
C VAL A 309 14.38 -3.60 -0.87
N LEU A 310 13.43 -3.52 -1.80
CA LEU A 310 12.65 -4.67 -2.25
C LEU A 310 13.47 -5.68 -3.04
N LYS A 311 14.46 -5.25 -3.83
CA LYS A 311 15.39 -6.18 -4.51
C LYS A 311 16.13 -7.07 -3.50
N ASN A 312 16.56 -6.48 -2.39
CA ASN A 312 17.22 -7.23 -1.32
C ASN A 312 16.24 -8.18 -0.62
N ILE A 313 14.99 -7.75 -0.39
CA ILE A 313 13.97 -8.56 0.26
C ILE A 313 13.53 -9.76 -0.61
N GLU A 314 13.38 -9.56 -1.91
CA GLU A 314 12.99 -10.61 -2.87
C GLU A 314 14.10 -11.65 -3.08
N SER A 315 15.36 -11.23 -2.99
CA SER A 315 16.52 -12.12 -3.21
C SER A 315 16.87 -12.99 -2.00
N ASN A 316 16.36 -12.66 -0.82
CA ASN A 316 16.53 -13.40 0.43
C ASN A 316 15.28 -14.25 0.74
#